data_AF-A0A0C3B105-F1
#
_entry.id   AF-A0A0C3B105-F1
#
_cell.length_a   1.000
_cell.length_b   1.000
_cell.length_c   1.000
_cell.angle_alpha   90.00
_cell.angle_beta   90.00
_cell.angle_gamma   90.00
#
_symmetry.space_group_name_H-M   'P 1'
#
loop_
_entity.id
_entity.type
_entity.pdbx_description
1 polymer ?
#
loop_
_entity_poly.entity_id
_entity_poly.type
_entity_poly.pdbx_seq_one_letter_code
_entity_poly.pdbx_strand_id
1 'polypeptide(L)'
;MDYNLFVLKWWSQLDTPIDQSQETLRAYISASASFLILDSTHKVSPETGLAQWVLGFNRIMDLVASIHATSLEYETVACISRALSECWCTSDTLDTAGKEYTQDHIKIITARLRKLLDDPDSPNPTFKNQRIHLNFM
;
A
#
# COMPACT_ATOMS: atom_id res chain seq x y z
N MET A 1 -16.35 6.94 -5.07
CA MET A 1 -15.84 5.62 -4.68
C MET A 1 -14.47 5.87 -4.12
N ASP A 2 -14.28 5.62 -2.82
CA ASP A 2 -12.99 5.77 -2.16
C ASP A 2 -12.10 4.53 -2.39
N TYR A 3 -10.83 4.61 -1.97
CA TYR A 3 -9.88 3.51 -2.15
C TYR A 3 -10.32 2.22 -1.47
N ASN A 4 -10.92 2.37 -0.29
CA ASN A 4 -11.33 1.26 0.55
C ASN A 4 -12.43 0.42 -0.09
N LEU A 5 -13.46 1.09 -0.61
CA LEU A 5 -14.55 0.46 -1.36
C LEU A 5 -14.04 -0.11 -2.68
N PHE A 6 -13.07 0.54 -3.32
CA PHE A 6 -12.43 0.02 -4.54
C PHE A 6 -11.76 -1.34 -4.27
N VAL A 7 -10.97 -1.44 -3.19
CA VAL A 7 -10.32 -2.71 -2.77
C VAL A 7 -11.35 -3.76 -2.37
N LEU A 8 -12.39 -3.41 -1.60
CA LEU A 8 -13.44 -4.36 -1.21
C LEU A 8 -14.23 -4.90 -2.39
N LYS A 9 -14.59 -4.02 -3.33
CA LYS A 9 -15.35 -4.41 -4.52
C LYS A 9 -14.55 -5.42 -5.33
N TRP A 10 -13.26 -5.17 -5.50
CA TRP A 10 -12.37 -6.13 -6.14
C TRP A 10 -12.31 -7.46 -5.40
N TRP A 11 -12.08 -7.43 -4.08
CA TRP A 11 -12.02 -8.64 -3.27
C TRP A 11 -13.29 -9.50 -3.42
N SER A 12 -14.46 -8.85 -3.45
CA SER A 12 -15.74 -9.54 -3.63
C SER A 12 -15.94 -10.16 -5.03
N GLN A 13 -15.12 -9.78 -6.01
CA GLN A 13 -15.19 -10.22 -7.40
C GLN A 13 -14.06 -11.21 -7.76
N LEU A 14 -13.21 -11.57 -6.80
CA LEU A 14 -12.17 -12.56 -7.02
C LEU A 14 -12.78 -13.95 -7.12
N ASP A 15 -12.77 -14.50 -8.33
CA ASP A 15 -13.16 -15.90 -8.61
C ASP A 15 -11.98 -16.89 -8.43
N THR A 16 -10.77 -16.37 -8.21
CA THR A 16 -9.54 -17.17 -8.05
C THR A 16 -8.86 -16.86 -6.72
N PRO A 17 -8.11 -17.85 -6.16
CA PRO A 17 -7.30 -17.64 -4.97
C PRO A 17 -6.33 -16.45 -5.12
N ILE A 18 -6.16 -15.67 -4.04
CA ILE A 18 -5.39 -14.42 -4.04
C ILE A 18 -3.91 -14.59 -4.45
N ASP A 19 -3.33 -15.76 -4.18
CA ASP A 19 -1.98 -16.10 -4.62
C ASP A 19 -1.85 -16.20 -6.13
N GLN A 20 -2.93 -16.58 -6.82
CA GLN A 20 -3.01 -16.65 -8.28
C GLN A 20 -3.42 -15.30 -8.91
N SER A 21 -3.95 -14.37 -8.11
CA SER A 21 -4.39 -13.04 -8.57
C SER A 21 -3.42 -11.90 -8.24
N GLN A 22 -2.15 -12.19 -7.96
CA GLN A 22 -1.16 -11.18 -7.55
C GLN A 22 -0.92 -10.10 -8.62
N GLU A 23 -1.05 -10.41 -9.91
CA GLU A 23 -1.01 -9.41 -10.99
C GLU A 23 -2.11 -8.38 -10.84
N THR A 24 -3.33 -8.84 -10.57
CA THR A 24 -4.45 -7.95 -10.30
C THR A 24 -4.20 -7.14 -9.04
N LEU A 25 -3.77 -7.76 -7.93
CA LEU A 25 -3.40 -7.07 -6.70
C LEU A 25 -2.40 -5.93 -6.94
N ARG A 26 -1.39 -6.12 -7.80
CA ARG A 26 -0.43 -5.07 -8.18
C ARG A 26 -1.08 -3.88 -8.87
N ALA A 27 -2.13 -4.08 -9.68
CA ALA A 27 -2.89 -2.97 -10.27
C ALA A 27 -3.58 -2.12 -9.19
N TYR A 28 -4.14 -2.75 -8.15
CA TYR A 28 -4.78 -2.04 -7.03
C TYR A 28 -3.75 -1.32 -6.14
N ILE A 29 -2.59 -1.93 -5.91
CA ILE A 29 -1.46 -1.27 -5.23
C ILE A 29 -1.01 -0.03 -6.02
N SER A 30 -0.83 -0.16 -7.33
CA SER A 30 -0.38 0.94 -8.19
C SER A 30 -1.40 2.10 -8.29
N ALA A 31 -2.68 1.83 -8.01
CA ALA A 31 -3.71 2.87 -7.97
C ALA A 31 -3.67 3.72 -6.68
N SER A 32 -2.95 3.29 -5.64
CA SER A 32 -2.97 3.92 -4.31
C SER A 32 -2.68 5.42 -4.31
N ALA A 33 -1.68 5.88 -5.06
CA ALA A 33 -1.32 7.31 -5.12
C ALA A 33 -2.42 8.16 -5.77
N SER A 34 -3.05 7.66 -6.83
CA SER A 34 -4.19 8.33 -7.46
C SER A 34 -5.38 8.44 -6.51
N PHE A 35 -5.64 7.38 -5.75
CA PHE A 35 -6.70 7.38 -4.74
C PHE A 35 -6.36 8.24 -3.53
N LEU A 36 -5.08 8.45 -3.19
CA LEU A 36 -4.69 9.38 -2.13
C LEU A 36 -5.16 10.81 -2.45
N ILE A 37 -4.98 11.25 -3.70
CA ILE A 37 -5.49 12.55 -4.18
C ILE A 37 -7.01 12.56 -4.22
N LEU A 38 -7.63 11.50 -4.74
CA LEU A 38 -9.09 11.43 -4.83
C LEU A 38 -9.74 11.50 -3.44
N ASP A 39 -9.24 10.71 -2.50
CA ASP A 39 -9.79 10.59 -1.17
C ASP A 39 -9.50 11.86 -0.34
N SER A 40 -8.35 12.52 -0.53
CA SER A 40 -8.06 13.80 0.15
C SER A 40 -8.97 14.94 -0.30
N THR A 41 -9.51 14.89 -1.52
CA THR A 41 -10.46 15.89 -2.05
C THR A 41 -11.93 15.58 -1.71
N HIS A 42 -12.20 14.57 -0.88
CA HIS A 42 -13.56 14.13 -0.58
C HIS A 42 -14.40 15.22 0.10
N LYS A 43 -15.49 15.64 -0.57
CA LYS A 43 -16.27 16.86 -0.26
C LYS A 43 -16.93 16.90 1.13
N VAL A 44 -17.12 15.75 1.78
CA VAL A 44 -17.81 15.68 3.09
C VAL A 44 -16.85 15.92 4.25
N SER A 45 -15.61 15.41 4.17
CA SER A 45 -14.52 15.66 5.10
C SER A 45 -13.22 15.04 4.53
N PRO A 46 -12.15 15.82 4.31
CA PRO A 46 -10.84 15.31 3.92
C PRO A 46 -10.26 14.28 4.90
N GLU A 47 -10.46 14.48 6.20
CA GLU A 47 -10.01 13.55 7.25
C GLU A 47 -10.64 12.17 7.07
N THR A 48 -11.95 12.14 6.80
CA THR A 48 -12.68 10.90 6.53
C THR A 48 -12.16 10.22 5.26
N GLY A 49 -11.83 10.99 4.23
CA GLY A 49 -11.27 10.47 2.99
C GLY A 49 -9.90 9.84 3.19
N LEU A 50 -8.95 10.56 3.81
CA LEU A 50 -7.63 10.03 4.13
C LEU A 50 -7.70 8.79 5.04
N ALA A 51 -8.64 8.74 5.97
CA ALA A 51 -8.89 7.55 6.78
C ALA A 51 -9.36 6.35 5.94
N GLN A 52 -10.21 6.55 4.92
CA GLN A 52 -10.58 5.49 3.99
C GLN A 52 -9.38 5.05 3.14
N TRP A 53 -8.56 5.97 2.66
CA TRP A 53 -7.34 5.62 1.94
C TRP A 53 -6.42 4.72 2.77
N VAL A 54 -6.16 5.11 4.03
CA VAL A 54 -5.37 4.31 4.97
C VAL A 54 -5.99 2.93 5.18
N LEU A 55 -7.30 2.85 5.35
CA LEU A 55 -8.00 1.58 5.54
C LEU A 55 -7.87 0.66 4.31
N GLY A 56 -8.01 1.21 3.11
CA GLY A 56 -7.83 0.48 1.85
C GLY A 56 -6.42 -0.08 1.70
N PHE A 57 -5.39 0.73 1.98
CA PHE A 57 -4.00 0.27 1.91
C PHE A 57 -3.69 -0.81 2.98
N ASN A 58 -4.20 -0.65 4.21
CA ASN A 58 -4.00 -1.65 5.24
C ASN A 58 -4.64 -3.00 4.88
N ARG A 59 -5.80 -3.01 4.21
CA ARG A 59 -6.41 -4.24 3.70
C ARG A 59 -5.55 -4.93 2.65
N ILE A 60 -4.95 -4.16 1.74
CA ILE A 60 -3.95 -4.71 0.80
C ILE A 60 -2.80 -5.38 1.56
N MET A 61 -2.28 -4.73 2.60
CA MET A 61 -1.21 -5.31 3.42
C MET A 61 -1.64 -6.58 4.17
N ASP A 62 -2.90 -6.66 4.61
CA ASP A 62 -3.46 -7.87 5.23
C ASP A 62 -3.51 -9.02 4.22
N LEU A 63 -3.91 -8.76 2.98
CA LEU A 63 -3.90 -9.74 1.90
C LEU A 63 -2.49 -10.21 1.55
N VAL A 64 -1.55 -9.27 1.41
CA VAL A 64 -0.13 -9.57 1.16
C VAL A 64 0.45 -10.43 2.28
N ALA A 65 0.15 -10.10 3.54
CA ALA A 65 0.58 -10.91 4.68
C ALA A 65 -0.03 -12.33 4.65
N SER A 66 -1.27 -12.48 4.18
CA SER A 66 -1.92 -13.80 4.08
C SER A 66 -1.25 -14.72 3.06
N ILE A 67 -0.71 -14.19 1.96
CA ILE A 67 -0.02 -14.97 0.92
C ILE A 67 1.50 -15.08 1.13
N HIS A 68 2.05 -14.31 2.08
CA HIS A 68 3.48 -14.31 2.39
C HIS A 68 4.01 -15.71 2.71
N ALA A 69 3.25 -16.49 3.47
CA ALA A 69 3.68 -17.82 3.92
C ALA A 69 3.72 -18.88 2.80
N THR A 70 3.07 -18.63 1.66
CA THR A 70 2.90 -19.64 0.60
C THR A 70 3.61 -19.27 -0.68
N SER A 71 3.36 -18.07 -1.20
CA SER A 71 3.55 -17.80 -2.63
C SER A 71 3.74 -16.32 -2.98
N LEU A 72 3.95 -15.44 -1.99
CA LEU A 72 4.16 -14.01 -2.26
C LEU A 72 5.32 -13.79 -3.24
N GLU A 73 5.03 -13.07 -4.32
CA GLU A 73 5.97 -12.75 -5.39
C GLU A 73 6.83 -11.53 -5.04
N TYR A 74 8.07 -11.53 -5.54
CA TYR A 74 8.96 -10.38 -5.38
C TYR A 74 8.38 -9.13 -6.04
N GLU A 75 7.76 -9.30 -7.20
CA GLU A 75 7.10 -8.26 -7.98
C GLU A 75 6.00 -7.56 -7.18
N THR A 76 5.28 -8.31 -6.34
CA THR A 76 4.25 -7.77 -5.44
C THR A 76 4.87 -6.90 -4.35
N VAL A 77 5.92 -7.39 -3.68
CA VAL A 77 6.66 -6.63 -2.64
C VAL A 77 7.28 -5.36 -3.24
N ALA A 78 7.91 -5.47 -4.41
CA ALA A 78 8.50 -4.35 -5.13
C ALA A 78 7.44 -3.33 -5.59
N CYS A 79 6.25 -3.79 -5.98
CA CYS A 79 5.12 -2.93 -6.32
C CYS A 79 4.64 -2.12 -5.11
N ILE A 80 4.51 -2.73 -3.93
CA ILE A 80 4.16 -2.02 -2.69
C ILE A 80 5.22 -0.97 -2.34
N SER A 81 6.50 -1.36 -2.41
CA SER A 81 7.64 -0.47 -2.19
C SER A 81 7.58 0.79 -3.08
N ARG A 82 7.29 0.60 -4.37
CA ARG A 82 7.15 1.71 -5.33
C ARG A 82 5.92 2.56 -5.02
N ALA A 83 4.78 1.93 -4.78
CA ALA A 83 3.54 2.63 -4.45
C ALA A 83 3.67 3.48 -3.18
N LEU A 84 4.35 2.99 -2.15
CA LEU A 84 4.62 3.78 -0.94
C LEU A 84 5.49 5.01 -1.22
N SER A 85 6.51 4.88 -2.08
CA SER A 85 7.31 6.02 -2.54
C SER A 85 6.49 7.04 -3.33
N GLU A 86 5.59 6.58 -4.21
CA GLU A 86 4.71 7.45 -4.98
C GLU A 86 3.69 8.16 -4.08
N CYS A 87 3.13 7.46 -3.10
CA CYS A 87 2.22 8.03 -2.10
C CYS A 87 2.93 9.04 -1.21
N TRP A 88 4.20 8.80 -0.85
CA TRP A 88 5.00 9.75 -0.09
C TRP A 88 5.16 11.07 -0.87
N CYS A 89 5.62 10.99 -2.12
CA CYS A 89 5.76 12.18 -2.97
C CYS A 89 4.40 12.86 -3.21
N THR A 90 3.32 12.09 -3.36
CA THR A 90 1.97 12.63 -3.56
C THR A 90 1.45 13.34 -2.30
N SER A 91 1.81 12.86 -1.11
CA SER A 91 1.44 13.51 0.16
C SER A 91 1.97 14.94 0.29
N ASP A 92 3.07 15.28 -0.41
CA ASP A 92 3.61 16.64 -0.44
C ASP A 92 2.69 17.66 -1.14
N THR A 93 1.69 17.18 -1.89
CA THR A 93 0.69 18.04 -2.54
C THR A 93 -0.51 18.36 -1.65
N LEU A 94 -0.62 17.71 -0.49
CA LEU A 94 -1.70 17.92 0.48
C LEU A 94 -1.41 19.15 1.35
N ASP A 95 -2.41 19.59 2.12
CA ASP A 95 -2.18 20.56 3.18
C ASP A 95 -1.30 19.96 4.30
N THR A 96 -0.85 20.81 5.24
CA THR A 96 0.07 20.39 6.30
C THR A 96 -0.48 19.22 7.12
N ALA A 97 -1.74 19.28 7.52
CA ALA A 97 -2.37 18.22 8.32
C ALA A 97 -2.51 16.91 7.54
N GLY A 98 -2.97 16.97 6.29
CA GLY A 98 -3.13 15.79 5.43
C GLY A 98 -1.79 15.16 5.07
N LYS A 99 -0.75 15.97 4.85
CA LYS A 99 0.62 15.50 4.65
C LYS A 99 1.14 14.73 5.86
N GLU A 100 1.11 15.35 7.04
CA GLU A 100 1.59 14.74 8.30
C GLU A 100 0.87 13.42 8.58
N TYR A 101 -0.46 13.43 8.51
CA TYR A 101 -1.29 12.24 8.68
C TYR A 101 -0.90 11.11 7.71
N THR A 102 -0.77 11.43 6.42
CA THR A 102 -0.45 10.44 5.39
C THR A 102 0.95 9.87 5.58
N GLN A 103 1.95 10.72 5.83
CA GLN A 103 3.34 10.28 6.00
C GLN A 103 3.51 9.38 7.24
N ASP A 104 2.83 9.69 8.34
CA ASP A 104 2.86 8.84 9.54
C ASP A 104 2.25 7.46 9.27
N HIS A 105 1.16 7.39 8.50
CA HIS A 105 0.61 6.10 8.08
C HIS A 105 1.48 5.35 7.08
N ILE A 106 2.16 6.04 6.14
CA ILE A 106 3.14 5.42 5.24
C ILE A 106 4.30 4.82 6.03
N LYS A 107 4.78 5.48 7.10
CA LYS A 107 5.80 4.93 8.02
C LYS A 107 5.33 3.62 8.66
N ILE A 108 4.10 3.59 9.17
CA ILE A 108 3.52 2.39 9.78
C ILE A 108 3.39 1.26 8.75
N ILE A 109 2.88 1.56 7.55
CA ILE A 109 2.73 0.56 6.48
C ILE A 109 4.10 0.04 6.01
N THR A 110 5.09 0.90 5.89
CA THR A 110 6.48 0.51 5.54
C THR A 110 7.08 -0.38 6.61
N ALA A 111 6.84 -0.11 7.90
CA ALA A 111 7.25 -0.99 8.97
C ALA A 111 6.56 -2.36 8.91
N ARG A 112 5.30 -2.43 8.45
CA ARG A 112 4.62 -3.70 8.17
C ARG A 112 5.26 -4.44 7.00
N LEU A 113 5.59 -3.74 5.91
CA LEU A 113 6.28 -4.32 4.75
C LEU A 113 7.64 -4.89 5.14
N ARG A 114 8.42 -4.18 5.96
CA ARG A 114 9.73 -4.64 6.46
C ARG A 114 9.66 -6.00 7.17
N LYS A 115 8.59 -6.26 7.91
CA LYS A 115 8.39 -7.55 8.60
C LYS A 115 8.16 -8.75 7.65
N LEU A 116 7.91 -8.48 6.37
CA LEU A 116 7.77 -9.51 5.32
C LEU A 116 9.08 -9.76 4.55
N LEU A 117 10.15 -9.05 4.88
CA LEU A 117 11.43 -9.13 4.18
C LEU A 117 12.34 -10.16 4.87
N ASP A 118 13.36 -10.62 4.15
CA ASP A 118 14.27 -11.68 4.61
C ASP A 118 15.01 -11.24 5.90
N ASP A 119 15.37 -9.95 5.96
CA ASP A 119 16.01 -9.31 7.10
C ASP A 119 15.36 -7.93 7.36
N PRO A 120 14.38 -7.86 8.28
CA PRO A 120 13.61 -6.64 8.55
C PRO A 120 14.46 -5.45 9.05
N ASP A 121 15.56 -5.74 9.74
CA ASP A 121 16.43 -4.74 10.38
C ASP A 121 17.57 -4.29 9.45
N SER A 122 17.75 -4.96 8.30
CA SER A 122 18.79 -4.62 7.33
C SER A 122 18.60 -3.21 6.73
N PRO A 123 19.69 -2.44 6.59
CA PRO A 123 19.70 -1.20 5.82
C PRO A 123 19.54 -1.45 4.31
N ASN A 124 19.78 -2.68 3.85
CA ASN A 124 19.60 -3.12 2.48
C ASN A 124 18.61 -4.29 2.46
N PRO A 125 17.32 -4.01 2.71
CA PRO A 125 16.35 -5.08 2.86
C PRO A 125 16.20 -5.87 1.56
N THR A 126 16.12 -7.19 1.68
CA THR A 126 15.90 -8.10 0.55
C THR A 126 14.63 -8.90 0.74
N PHE A 127 14.06 -9.34 -0.37
CA PHE A 127 13.01 -10.35 -0.39
C PHE A 127 13.38 -11.39 -1.45
N LYS A 128 13.46 -12.67 -1.05
CA LYS A 128 13.92 -13.75 -1.95
C LYS A 128 15.27 -13.43 -2.59
N ASN A 129 16.23 -12.92 -1.80
CA ASN A 129 17.57 -12.49 -2.21
C ASN A 129 17.63 -11.33 -3.21
N GLN A 130 16.50 -10.66 -3.48
CA GLN A 130 16.43 -9.49 -4.34
C GLN A 130 16.19 -8.22 -3.52
N ARG A 131 16.82 -7.12 -3.89
CA ARG A 131 16.78 -5.87 -3.13
C ARG A 131 15.42 -5.18 -3.21
N ILE A 132 14.92 -4.68 -2.08
CA ILE A 132 13.74 -3.81 -2.00
C ILE A 132 14.16 -2.39 -1.61
N HIS A 133 13.55 -1.38 -2.24
CA HIS A 133 13.94 0.03 -2.10
C HIS A 133 12.99 0.80 -1.16
N LEU A 134 13.34 0.90 0.12
CA LEU A 134 12.52 1.55 1.15
C LEU A 134 13.05 2.92 1.65
N ASN A 135 13.90 3.58 0.87
CA ASN A 135 14.63 4.79 1.31
C ASN A 135 13.95 6.11 0.90
N PHE A 136 12.62 6.14 0.85
CA PHE A 136 11.84 7.30 0.43
C PHE A 136 11.31 8.15 1.60
N MET A 137 11.87 7.95 2.81
CA MET A 137 11.57 8.68 4.04
C MET A 137 12.75 9.52 4.49
#